data_AF-A0A7W3XUB3-F1
#
_entry.id   AF-A0A7W3XUB3-F1
#
_cell.length_a   1.000
_cell.length_b   1.000
_cell.length_c   1.000
_cell.angle_alpha   90.00
_cell.angle_beta   90.00
_cell.angle_gamma   90.00
#
_symmetry.space_group_name_H-M   'P 1'
#
loop_
_entity.id
_entity.type
_entity.pdbx_description
1 polymer ?
#
loop_
_entity_poly.entity_id
_entity_poly.type
_entity_poly.pdbx_seq_one_letter_code
_entity_poly.pdbx_strand_id
1 'polypeptide(L)'
;MMKKAFYFPGQGSQYVGMGKTLCENSKIASDVFAEASDALSLDLKKLCFESDQANLTLTHNAQPAILTTSVAMFRVLMDRHMIKPDLMAGHSLGEITALTCAGAIDFADAVRIVRKRGVLMQEAIAPEAGCMVSVLMRDVEKLEHICHSVTQSNEVVSISNYNSRTQTVISGHRKSVDQVVNLLNEEGIKSVYLNVSAPFHCSIMQPVATLFEEELNKYRFTNFTIPVLSNVTAKPYLGSEDIIPNLTAQIYTPVRWVDCMLYAKKYMIQYGVEVGPGHVLKKLMNNIFGDTPLFAYDHIDDIEKLEKHIQDTAIPFLSRSLGIFAATRNNNWDSEQYQRGVIEPYNKLSALQSEIEKEGRTATEDEMQQAITMLLMMFKTKQTSREEQIARLKELFRDSNTETIFEHFDYKAI
;
A
#
# COMPACT_ATOMS: atom_id res chain seq x y z
N MET A 1 -18.95 1.49 -1.42
CA MET A 1 -17.71 2.22 -1.08
C MET A 1 -16.71 2.02 -2.19
N MET A 2 -15.95 3.06 -2.53
CA MET A 2 -14.91 2.94 -3.54
C MET A 2 -13.74 2.13 -3.02
N LYS A 3 -13.40 1.03 -3.71
CA LYS A 3 -12.29 0.18 -3.30
C LYS A 3 -10.98 0.84 -3.67
N LYS A 4 -10.07 0.98 -2.72
CA LYS A 4 -8.76 1.59 -2.92
C LYS A 4 -7.64 0.63 -2.56
N ALA A 5 -6.52 0.73 -3.26
CA ALA A 5 -5.35 -0.09 -3.00
C ALA A 5 -4.12 0.75 -2.68
N PHE A 6 -3.35 0.33 -1.68
CA PHE A 6 -2.06 0.94 -1.36
C PHE A 6 -0.93 0.03 -1.84
N TYR A 7 0.05 0.65 -2.49
CA TYR A 7 1.16 -0.01 -3.14
C TYR A 7 2.48 0.47 -2.54
N PHE A 8 3.31 -0.45 -2.08
CA PHE A 8 4.55 -0.10 -1.39
C PHE A 8 5.76 -0.40 -2.29
N PRO A 9 6.64 0.58 -2.56
CA PRO A 9 7.78 0.38 -3.45
C PRO A 9 8.86 -0.50 -2.81
N GLY A 10 9.70 -1.06 -3.68
CA GLY A 10 10.88 -1.83 -3.31
C GLY A 10 12.17 -1.10 -3.64
N GLN A 11 13.28 -1.86 -3.60
CA GLN A 11 14.61 -1.34 -3.91
C GLN A 11 14.67 -0.72 -5.32
N GLY A 12 15.38 0.40 -5.44
CA GLY A 12 15.45 1.24 -6.64
C GLY A 12 14.62 2.52 -6.53
N SER A 13 13.78 2.67 -5.49
CA SER A 13 12.97 3.86 -5.26
C SER A 13 13.59 4.85 -4.26
N GLN A 14 14.65 4.46 -3.56
CA GLN A 14 15.34 5.29 -2.58
C GLN A 14 16.12 6.44 -3.22
N TYR A 15 16.11 7.60 -2.57
CA TYR A 15 16.90 8.77 -2.92
C TYR A 15 17.33 9.52 -1.66
N VAL A 16 18.48 10.19 -1.72
CA VAL A 16 18.95 11.04 -0.61
C VAL A 16 17.98 12.19 -0.39
N GLY A 17 17.52 12.35 0.85
CA GLY A 17 16.50 13.33 1.25
C GLY A 17 15.10 12.73 1.42
N MET A 18 14.88 11.46 1.07
CA MET A 18 13.56 10.83 1.23
C MET A 18 13.07 10.88 2.67
N GLY A 19 11.79 11.23 2.87
CA GLY A 19 11.18 11.35 4.19
C GLY A 19 11.56 12.59 5.01
N LYS A 20 12.51 13.42 4.55
CA LYS A 20 12.97 14.62 5.28
C LYS A 20 11.83 15.63 5.48
N THR A 21 11.23 16.09 4.38
CA THR A 21 10.11 17.05 4.43
C THR A 21 8.92 16.47 5.20
N LEU A 22 8.70 15.16 5.12
CA LEU A 22 7.64 14.51 5.90
C LEU A 22 7.91 14.60 7.41
N CYS A 23 9.15 14.35 7.84
CA CYS A 23 9.55 14.49 9.25
C CYS A 23 9.50 15.93 9.75
N GLU A 24 9.85 16.91 8.91
CA GLU A 24 9.77 18.34 9.24
C GLU A 24 8.32 18.80 9.48
N ASN A 25 7.36 18.17 8.79
CA ASN A 25 5.94 18.56 8.82
C ASN A 25 5.03 17.58 9.57
N SER A 26 5.58 16.51 10.17
CA SER A 26 4.78 15.53 10.91
C SER A 26 5.58 14.87 12.03
N LYS A 27 5.05 15.01 13.25
CA LYS A 27 5.56 14.29 14.43
C LYS A 27 5.47 12.76 14.24
N ILE A 28 4.39 12.27 13.62
CA ILE A 28 4.21 10.84 13.35
C ILE A 28 5.36 10.29 12.52
N ALA A 29 5.73 10.98 11.44
CA ALA A 29 6.87 10.57 10.62
C ALA A 29 8.18 10.64 11.40
N SER A 30 8.41 11.71 12.16
CA SER A 30 9.61 11.82 13.00
C SER A 30 9.73 10.70 14.03
N ASP A 31 8.62 10.28 14.65
CA ASP A 31 8.58 9.20 15.64
C ASP A 31 8.83 7.83 14.99
N VAL A 32 8.31 7.58 13.78
CA VAL A 32 8.58 6.36 13.01
C VAL A 32 10.07 6.22 12.71
N PHE A 33 10.73 7.30 12.28
CA PHE A 33 12.17 7.29 12.03
C PHE A 33 12.98 7.07 13.32
N ALA A 34 12.52 7.59 14.45
CA ALA A 34 13.16 7.35 15.75
C ALA A 34 13.02 5.88 16.17
N GLU A 35 11.81 5.31 16.10
CA GLU A 35 11.52 3.91 16.40
C GLU A 35 12.39 2.96 15.56
N ALA A 36 12.51 3.24 14.26
CA ALA A 36 13.34 2.44 13.36
C ALA A 36 14.85 2.59 13.65
N SER A 37 15.28 3.79 14.05
CA SER A 37 16.68 4.04 14.43
C SER A 37 17.06 3.29 15.70
N ASP A 38 16.17 3.32 16.70
CA ASP A 38 16.34 2.58 17.96
C ASP A 38 16.36 1.07 17.70
N ALA A 39 15.47 0.56 16.84
CA ALA A 39 15.38 -0.85 16.50
C ALA A 39 16.67 -1.41 15.88
N LEU A 40 17.42 -0.58 15.14
CA LEU A 40 18.68 -0.95 14.49
C LEU A 40 19.94 -0.45 15.20
N SER A 41 19.79 0.40 16.23
CA SER A 41 20.91 1.18 16.78
C SER A 41 21.71 1.91 15.68
N LEU A 42 20.99 2.48 14.71
CA LEU A 42 21.53 3.15 13.53
C LEU A 42 20.70 4.40 13.25
N ASP A 43 21.34 5.55 13.05
CA ASP A 43 20.64 6.79 12.71
C ASP A 43 20.07 6.74 11.27
N LEU A 44 18.82 6.31 11.14
CA LEU A 44 18.15 6.22 9.84
C LEU A 44 17.81 7.58 9.25
N LYS A 45 17.65 8.63 10.07
CA LYS A 45 17.45 10.00 9.54
C LYS A 45 18.70 10.44 8.80
N LYS A 46 19.87 10.32 9.44
CA LYS A 46 21.14 10.65 8.79
C LYS A 46 21.40 9.79 7.55
N LEU A 47 21.11 8.48 7.62
CA LEU A 47 21.23 7.60 6.45
C LEU A 47 20.32 8.04 5.29
N CYS A 48 19.06 8.40 5.56
CA CYS A 48 18.13 8.79 4.49
C CYS A 48 18.36 10.22 3.99
N PHE A 49 18.72 11.16 4.87
CA PHE A 49 18.69 12.60 4.56
C PHE A 49 20.04 13.14 4.11
N GLU A 50 21.15 12.53 4.56
CA GLU A 50 22.48 13.13 4.47
C GLU A 50 23.54 12.20 3.88
N SER A 51 23.29 10.89 3.77
CA SER A 51 24.29 9.99 3.16
C SER A 51 24.46 10.25 1.68
N ASP A 52 25.54 9.73 1.09
CA ASP A 52 25.62 9.66 -0.37
C ASP A 52 24.70 8.56 -0.92
N GLN A 53 24.39 8.66 -2.22
CA GLN A 53 23.49 7.73 -2.90
C GLN A 53 24.07 6.31 -2.98
N ALA A 54 25.38 6.15 -3.05
CA ALA A 54 26.02 4.83 -3.15
C ALA A 54 25.85 4.05 -1.84
N ASN A 55 26.10 4.69 -0.71
CA ASN A 55 25.89 4.14 0.62
C ASN A 55 24.41 3.83 0.89
N LEU A 56 23.49 4.73 0.52
CA LEU A 56 22.05 4.48 0.66
C LEU A 56 21.57 3.30 -0.21
N THR A 57 22.20 3.09 -1.37
CA THR A 57 21.82 2.04 -2.33
C THR A 57 22.35 0.65 -1.95
N LEU A 58 23.26 0.55 -0.97
CA LEU A 58 23.63 -0.76 -0.41
C LEU A 58 22.36 -1.46 0.10
N THR A 59 22.13 -2.69 -0.35
CA THR A 59 20.89 -3.44 -0.10
C THR A 59 20.50 -3.48 1.39
N HIS A 60 21.47 -3.67 2.29
CA HIS A 60 21.24 -3.66 3.73
C HIS A 60 20.82 -2.29 4.29
N ASN A 61 21.16 -1.18 3.63
CA ASN A 61 20.74 0.18 3.98
C ASN A 61 19.42 0.56 3.30
N ALA A 62 19.29 0.27 2.00
CA ALA A 62 18.13 0.63 1.19
C ALA A 62 16.84 0.01 1.74
N GLN A 63 16.84 -1.28 2.08
CA GLN A 63 15.63 -1.98 2.52
C GLN A 63 14.99 -1.37 3.79
N PRO A 64 15.71 -1.20 4.92
CA PRO A 64 15.13 -0.56 6.10
C PRO A 64 14.79 0.92 5.87
N ALA A 65 15.55 1.63 5.04
CA ALA A 65 15.30 3.03 4.72
C ALA A 65 13.99 3.23 3.92
N ILE A 66 13.75 2.40 2.91
CA ILE A 66 12.51 2.41 2.11
C ILE A 66 11.32 1.99 2.98
N LEU A 67 11.45 0.92 3.76
CA LEU A 67 10.38 0.46 4.66
C LEU A 67 9.99 1.55 5.66
N THR A 68 10.97 2.16 6.34
CA THR A 68 10.75 3.23 7.33
C THR A 68 10.04 4.42 6.69
N THR A 69 10.52 4.87 5.54
CA THR A 69 9.91 6.00 4.80
C THR A 69 8.47 5.69 4.39
N SER A 70 8.23 4.47 3.90
CA SER A 70 6.91 4.03 3.45
C SER A 70 5.92 3.87 4.60
N VAL A 71 6.35 3.34 5.75
CA VAL A 71 5.51 3.26 6.96
C VAL A 71 5.23 4.65 7.53
N ALA A 72 6.20 5.56 7.51
CA ALA A 72 6.00 6.95 7.92
C ALA A 72 4.94 7.62 7.03
N MET A 73 5.07 7.51 5.71
CA MET A 73 4.09 8.00 4.75
C MET A 73 2.71 7.38 4.96
N PHE A 74 2.64 6.07 5.18
CA PHE A 74 1.39 5.37 5.47
C PHE A 74 0.72 5.90 6.73
N ARG A 75 1.44 5.97 7.86
CA ARG A 75 0.89 6.47 9.13
C ARG A 75 0.43 7.92 9.02
N VAL A 76 1.16 8.78 8.30
CA VAL A 76 0.75 10.17 8.05
C VAL A 76 -0.46 10.28 7.12
N LEU A 77 -0.51 9.48 6.05
CA LEU A 77 -1.65 9.45 5.13
C LEU A 77 -2.93 8.98 5.84
N MET A 78 -2.79 7.95 6.68
CA MET A 78 -3.85 7.44 7.54
C MET A 78 -4.34 8.51 8.52
N ASP A 79 -3.43 9.22 9.20
CA ASP A 79 -3.74 10.27 10.16
C ASP A 79 -4.44 11.48 9.51
N ARG A 80 -3.93 11.94 8.35
CA ARG A 80 -4.45 13.14 7.68
C ARG A 80 -5.79 12.95 7.00
N HIS A 81 -6.04 11.77 6.42
CA HIS A 81 -7.19 11.57 5.54
C HIS A 81 -8.08 10.40 5.93
N MET A 82 -7.71 9.60 6.94
CA MET A 82 -8.48 8.45 7.44
C MET A 82 -8.80 7.38 6.40
N ILE A 83 -8.05 7.36 5.29
CA ILE A 83 -8.31 6.44 4.18
C ILE A 83 -7.72 5.05 4.41
N LYS A 84 -8.56 4.07 4.75
CA LYS A 84 -8.12 2.67 4.91
C LYS A 84 -8.13 1.91 3.57
N PRO A 85 -7.02 1.31 3.12
CA PRO A 85 -7.03 0.53 1.88
C PRO A 85 -7.88 -0.74 2.01
N ASP A 86 -8.50 -1.12 0.90
CA ASP A 86 -9.26 -2.37 0.75
C ASP A 86 -8.38 -3.53 0.27
N LEU A 87 -7.16 -3.21 -0.19
CA LEU A 87 -6.15 -4.13 -0.67
C LEU A 87 -4.76 -3.47 -0.52
N MET A 88 -3.76 -4.24 -0.11
CA MET A 88 -2.37 -3.81 -0.12
C MET A 88 -1.53 -4.75 -0.98
N ALA A 89 -0.51 -4.20 -1.62
CA ALA A 89 0.53 -4.99 -2.27
C ALA A 89 1.84 -4.22 -2.20
N GLY A 90 2.97 -4.90 -2.28
CA GLY A 90 4.23 -4.20 -2.46
C GLY A 90 5.20 -5.01 -3.30
N HIS A 91 6.20 -4.32 -3.85
CA HIS A 91 7.14 -4.91 -4.78
C HIS A 91 8.39 -5.37 -4.04
N SER A 92 8.66 -6.67 -4.04
CA SER A 92 9.78 -7.30 -3.32
C SER A 92 9.80 -6.88 -1.84
N LEU A 93 10.73 -6.02 -1.43
CA LEU A 93 10.78 -5.39 -0.10
C LEU A 93 9.44 -4.77 0.30
N GLY A 94 8.74 -4.13 -0.64
CA GLY A 94 7.45 -3.51 -0.38
C GLY A 94 6.39 -4.50 0.13
N GLU A 95 6.50 -5.80 -0.15
CA GLU A 95 5.59 -6.81 0.39
C GLU A 95 5.68 -6.90 1.93
N ILE A 96 6.90 -6.80 2.48
CA ILE A 96 7.12 -6.77 3.93
C ILE A 96 6.56 -5.45 4.51
N THR A 97 6.71 -4.35 3.79
CA THR A 97 6.08 -3.07 4.15
C THR A 97 4.55 -3.18 4.17
N ALA A 98 3.93 -3.80 3.17
CA ALA A 98 2.48 -4.04 3.12
C ALA A 98 2.00 -4.91 4.30
N LEU A 99 2.71 -6.01 4.60
CA LEU A 99 2.41 -6.86 5.77
C LEU A 99 2.52 -6.08 7.09
N THR A 100 3.54 -5.21 7.21
CA THR A 100 3.73 -4.33 8.37
C THR A 100 2.57 -3.33 8.51
N CYS A 101 2.20 -2.64 7.43
CA CYS A 101 1.09 -1.68 7.41
C CYS A 101 -0.28 -2.34 7.62
N ALA A 102 -0.43 -3.62 7.26
CA ALA A 102 -1.62 -4.41 7.55
C ALA A 102 -1.70 -4.89 9.01
N GLY A 103 -0.63 -4.70 9.80
CA GLY A 103 -0.56 -5.15 11.20
C GLY A 103 -0.19 -6.62 11.36
N ALA A 104 0.41 -7.24 10.34
CA ALA A 104 0.88 -8.63 10.39
C ALA A 104 2.26 -8.77 11.04
N ILE A 105 3.06 -7.70 11.01
CA ILE A 105 4.43 -7.63 11.52
C ILE A 105 4.54 -6.36 12.37
N ASP A 106 5.07 -6.48 13.58
CA ASP A 106 5.42 -5.31 14.39
C ASP A 106 6.49 -4.48 13.67
N PHE A 107 6.38 -3.15 13.68
CA PHE A 107 7.24 -2.29 12.86
C PHE A 107 8.73 -2.42 13.20
N ALA A 108 9.08 -2.42 14.49
CA ALA A 108 10.47 -2.60 14.91
C ALA A 108 11.06 -3.94 14.43
N ASP A 109 10.25 -4.99 14.40
CA ASP A 109 10.65 -6.31 13.90
C ASP A 109 10.76 -6.31 12.38
N ALA A 110 9.82 -5.67 11.68
CA ALA A 110 9.91 -5.49 10.23
C ALA A 110 11.21 -4.79 9.82
N VAL A 111 11.62 -3.74 10.54
CA VAL A 111 12.88 -3.03 10.30
C VAL A 111 14.09 -3.97 10.48
N ARG A 112 14.11 -4.82 11.51
CA ARG A 112 15.16 -5.82 11.73
C ARG A 112 15.18 -6.90 10.65
N ILE A 113 14.01 -7.44 10.32
CA ILE A 113 13.81 -8.44 9.25
C ILE A 113 14.37 -7.92 7.94
N VAL A 114 14.00 -6.71 7.51
CA VAL A 114 14.45 -6.19 6.21
C VAL A 114 15.92 -5.79 6.21
N ARG A 115 16.47 -5.36 7.35
CA ARG A 115 17.92 -5.17 7.50
C ARG A 115 18.65 -6.50 7.32
N LYS A 116 18.21 -7.56 8.00
CA LYS A 116 18.83 -8.88 7.91
C LYS A 116 18.66 -9.49 6.53
N ARG A 117 17.47 -9.35 5.91
CA ARG A 117 17.21 -9.71 4.51
C ARG A 117 18.21 -9.03 3.59
N GLY A 118 18.41 -7.73 3.74
CA GLY A 118 19.35 -6.98 2.91
C GLY A 118 20.81 -7.41 3.08
N VAL A 119 21.24 -7.77 4.30
CA VAL A 119 22.56 -8.36 4.57
C VAL A 119 22.71 -9.71 3.87
N LEU A 120 21.78 -10.64 4.14
CA LEU A 120 21.81 -12.00 3.59
C LEU A 120 21.81 -12.00 2.05
N MET A 121 20.98 -11.14 1.44
CA MET A 121 20.91 -11.01 -0.02
C MET A 121 22.18 -10.38 -0.63
N GLN A 122 22.82 -9.46 0.09
CA GLN A 122 24.04 -8.81 -0.39
C GLN A 122 25.28 -9.71 -0.28
N GLU A 123 25.33 -10.57 0.74
CA GLU A 123 26.41 -11.53 0.98
C GLU A 123 26.24 -12.85 0.22
N ALA A 124 25.14 -13.00 -0.53
CA ALA A 124 24.73 -14.23 -1.20
C ALA A 124 25.80 -14.83 -2.12
N ILE A 125 26.42 -13.99 -2.95
CA ILE A 125 27.47 -14.35 -3.89
C ILE A 125 28.45 -13.18 -4.05
N ALA A 126 29.64 -13.45 -4.59
CA ALA A 126 30.56 -12.38 -4.98
C ALA A 126 29.88 -11.43 -5.99
N PRO A 127 29.98 -10.09 -5.82
CA PRO A 127 29.25 -9.13 -6.65
C PRO A 127 29.42 -9.31 -8.17
N GLU A 128 30.58 -9.81 -8.60
CA GLU A 128 30.91 -10.09 -10.00
C GLU A 128 30.27 -11.37 -10.56
N ALA A 129 29.80 -12.28 -9.70
CA ALA A 129 29.33 -13.60 -10.09
C ALA A 129 27.89 -13.59 -10.65
N GLY A 130 27.09 -12.56 -10.35
CA GLY A 130 25.72 -12.46 -10.83
C GLY A 130 25.25 -11.02 -11.02
N CYS A 131 24.17 -10.85 -11.76
CA CYS A 131 23.61 -9.53 -12.05
C CYS A 131 22.12 -9.61 -12.36
N MET A 132 21.51 -8.43 -12.51
CA MET A 132 20.13 -8.27 -12.95
C MET A 132 20.05 -7.28 -14.12
N VAL A 133 19.17 -7.53 -15.08
CA VAL A 133 18.98 -6.70 -16.27
C VAL A 133 17.49 -6.47 -16.50
N SER A 134 17.08 -5.21 -16.59
CA SER A 134 15.74 -4.84 -17.07
C SER A 134 15.67 -5.01 -18.58
N VAL A 135 14.62 -5.67 -19.06
CA VAL A 135 14.37 -5.95 -20.47
C VAL A 135 13.04 -5.31 -20.88
N LEU A 136 13.08 -4.47 -21.91
CA LEU A 136 11.89 -3.80 -22.43
C LEU A 136 11.29 -4.58 -23.60
N MET A 137 10.45 -5.55 -23.27
CA MET A 137 9.85 -6.49 -24.22
C MET A 137 8.40 -6.82 -23.83
N ARG A 138 7.52 -6.98 -24.82
CA ARG A 138 6.11 -7.38 -24.61
C ARG A 138 5.89 -8.89 -24.61
N ASP A 139 6.67 -9.60 -25.42
CA ASP A 139 6.57 -11.04 -25.59
C ASP A 139 7.38 -11.74 -24.50
N VAL A 140 6.72 -11.99 -23.37
CA VAL A 140 7.35 -12.59 -22.19
C VAL A 140 7.67 -14.07 -22.39
N GLU A 141 6.82 -14.80 -23.13
CA GLU A 141 7.02 -16.22 -23.42
C GLU A 141 8.30 -16.43 -24.25
N LYS A 142 8.55 -15.54 -25.22
CA LYS A 142 9.81 -15.53 -25.97
C LYS A 142 11.01 -15.27 -25.06
N LEU A 143 10.92 -14.31 -24.13
CA LEU A 143 12.01 -14.05 -23.18
C LEU A 143 12.28 -15.25 -22.26
N GLU A 144 11.22 -15.93 -21.79
CA GLU A 144 11.35 -17.16 -21.01
C GLU A 144 12.06 -18.25 -21.81
N HIS A 145 11.70 -18.42 -23.10
CA HIS A 145 12.37 -19.37 -23.98
C HIS A 145 13.86 -19.04 -24.18
N ILE A 146 14.21 -17.76 -24.37
CA ILE A 146 15.62 -17.32 -24.48
C ILE A 146 16.38 -17.60 -23.17
N CYS A 147 15.80 -17.29 -22.01
CA CYS A 147 16.43 -17.59 -20.72
C CYS A 147 16.64 -19.10 -20.53
N HIS A 148 15.65 -19.91 -20.93
CA HIS A 148 15.72 -21.37 -20.84
C HIS A 148 16.80 -21.95 -21.77
N SER A 149 16.93 -21.45 -23.01
CA SER A 149 17.93 -21.95 -23.96
C SER A 149 19.37 -21.63 -23.56
N VAL A 150 19.57 -20.56 -22.77
CA VAL A 150 20.88 -20.13 -22.24
C VAL A 150 21.20 -20.82 -20.91
N THR A 151 20.19 -21.23 -20.13
CA THR A 151 20.38 -21.82 -18.81
C THR A 151 21.04 -23.20 -18.86
N GLN A 152 22.07 -23.39 -18.03
CA GLN A 152 22.78 -24.65 -17.84
C GLN A 152 22.82 -25.03 -16.36
N SER A 153 23.18 -26.28 -16.05
CA SER A 153 23.18 -26.80 -14.66
C SER A 153 24.00 -25.97 -13.67
N ASN A 154 25.09 -25.31 -14.13
CA ASN A 154 25.98 -24.50 -13.28
C ASN A 154 25.92 -22.99 -13.59
N GLU A 155 25.16 -22.58 -14.61
CA GLU A 155 25.09 -21.20 -15.08
C GLU A 155 23.64 -20.88 -15.47
N VAL A 156 22.87 -20.41 -14.48
CA VAL A 156 21.43 -20.13 -14.64
C VAL A 156 21.14 -18.67 -14.96
N VAL A 157 20.07 -18.43 -15.73
CA VAL A 157 19.42 -17.13 -15.92
C VAL A 157 17.90 -17.33 -16.01
N SER A 158 17.14 -16.53 -15.29
CA SER A 158 15.68 -16.57 -15.33
C SER A 158 15.07 -15.19 -15.21
N ILE A 159 13.79 -15.06 -15.53
CA ILE A 159 13.03 -13.87 -15.18
C ILE A 159 12.91 -13.81 -13.65
N SER A 160 13.26 -12.67 -13.06
CA SER A 160 13.14 -12.36 -11.63
C SER A 160 12.00 -11.39 -11.33
N ASN A 161 11.61 -10.54 -12.27
CA ASN A 161 10.47 -9.66 -12.08
C ASN A 161 9.61 -9.56 -13.34
N TYR A 162 8.31 -9.75 -13.16
CA TYR A 162 7.28 -9.43 -14.15
C TYR A 162 6.68 -8.07 -13.79
N ASN A 163 7.34 -6.98 -14.17
CA ASN A 163 7.07 -5.62 -13.67
C ASN A 163 5.93 -4.92 -14.40
N SER A 164 5.80 -5.09 -15.71
CA SER A 164 4.68 -4.54 -16.48
C SER A 164 4.49 -5.34 -17.77
N ARG A 165 3.49 -4.97 -18.58
CA ARG A 165 3.27 -5.56 -19.91
C ARG A 165 4.44 -5.40 -20.88
N THR A 166 5.39 -4.52 -20.57
CA THR A 166 6.51 -4.16 -21.46
C THR A 166 7.85 -4.21 -20.75
N GLN A 167 7.90 -4.59 -19.47
CA GLN A 167 9.12 -4.58 -18.70
C GLN A 167 9.18 -5.81 -17.80
N THR A 168 10.25 -6.57 -17.98
CA THR A 168 10.65 -7.67 -17.12
C THR A 168 12.06 -7.41 -16.61
N VAL A 169 12.48 -8.17 -15.61
CA VAL A 169 13.87 -8.23 -15.18
C VAL A 169 14.32 -9.66 -15.24
N ILE A 170 15.50 -9.90 -15.80
CA ILE A 170 16.20 -11.18 -15.74
C ILE A 170 17.33 -11.10 -14.73
N SER A 171 17.67 -12.23 -14.12
CA SER A 171 18.74 -12.34 -13.15
C SER A 171 19.36 -13.72 -13.18
N GLY A 172 20.64 -13.79 -12.85
CA GLY A 172 21.35 -15.06 -12.83
C GLY A 172 22.86 -14.87 -12.74
N HIS A 173 23.59 -15.88 -13.19
CA HIS A 173 25.03 -15.78 -13.35
C HIS A 173 25.36 -14.75 -14.42
N ARG A 174 26.39 -13.94 -14.19
CA ARG A 174 26.74 -12.83 -15.07
C ARG A 174 26.89 -13.27 -16.53
N LYS A 175 27.58 -14.38 -16.76
CA LYS A 175 27.82 -14.94 -18.09
C LYS A 175 26.53 -15.34 -18.82
N SER A 176 25.59 -16.00 -18.15
CA SER A 176 24.28 -16.36 -18.73
C SER A 176 23.45 -15.12 -19.03
N VAL A 177 23.46 -14.12 -18.14
CA VAL A 177 22.75 -12.86 -18.37
C VAL A 177 23.36 -12.11 -19.57
N ASP A 178 24.68 -12.04 -19.68
CA ASP A 178 25.37 -11.40 -20.80
C ASP A 178 25.03 -12.09 -22.14
N GLN A 179 24.90 -13.42 -22.16
CA GLN A 179 24.46 -14.16 -23.34
C GLN A 179 23.02 -13.82 -23.75
N VAL A 180 22.09 -13.75 -22.79
CA VAL A 180 20.71 -13.30 -23.07
C VAL A 180 20.71 -11.87 -23.61
N VAL A 181 21.48 -10.96 -23.00
CA VAL A 181 21.60 -9.57 -23.45
C VAL A 181 22.11 -9.48 -24.90
N ASN A 182 23.09 -10.31 -25.28
CA ASN A 182 23.59 -10.33 -26.66
C ASN A 182 22.50 -10.78 -27.65
N LEU A 183 21.76 -11.84 -27.34
CA LEU A 183 20.64 -12.31 -28.17
C LEU A 183 19.54 -11.22 -28.30
N LEU A 184 19.23 -10.53 -27.20
CA LEU A 184 18.28 -9.42 -27.22
C LEU A 184 18.77 -8.25 -28.07
N ASN A 185 20.07 -7.93 -28.01
CA ASN A 185 20.68 -6.86 -28.81
C ASN A 185 20.66 -7.18 -30.31
N GLU A 186 20.88 -8.45 -30.69
CA GLU A 186 20.75 -8.91 -32.09
C GLU A 186 19.35 -8.69 -32.65
N GLU A 187 18.32 -8.73 -31.79
CA GLU A 187 16.92 -8.45 -32.14
C GLU A 187 16.52 -6.97 -31.94
N GLY A 188 17.45 -6.09 -31.55
CA GLY A 188 17.19 -4.67 -31.29
C GLY A 188 16.33 -4.41 -30.04
N ILE A 189 16.25 -5.38 -29.11
CA ILE A 189 15.49 -5.26 -27.87
C ILE A 189 16.32 -4.53 -26.82
N LYS A 190 15.76 -3.45 -26.26
CA LYS A 190 16.45 -2.64 -25.26
C LYS A 190 16.55 -3.38 -23.92
N SER A 191 17.77 -3.46 -23.39
CA SER A 191 18.07 -4.00 -22.07
C SER A 191 18.99 -3.06 -21.28
N VAL A 192 18.86 -3.04 -19.95
CA VAL A 192 19.62 -2.14 -19.05
C VAL A 192 20.05 -2.90 -17.78
N TYR A 193 21.36 -2.94 -17.52
CA TYR A 193 21.89 -3.51 -16.27
C TYR A 193 21.42 -2.69 -15.06
N LEU A 194 20.98 -3.40 -14.03
CA LEU A 194 20.58 -2.78 -12.77
C LEU A 194 21.79 -2.65 -11.84
N ASN A 195 21.84 -1.53 -11.11
CA ASN A 195 22.87 -1.29 -10.11
C ASN A 195 22.52 -2.01 -8.80
N VAL A 196 22.72 -3.32 -8.79
CA VAL A 196 22.45 -4.21 -7.64
C VAL A 196 23.64 -5.12 -7.38
N SER A 197 23.76 -5.59 -6.15
CA SER A 197 24.91 -6.38 -5.69
C SER A 197 24.80 -7.88 -5.95
N ALA A 198 23.62 -8.39 -6.36
CA ALA A 198 23.40 -9.82 -6.54
C ALA A 198 22.18 -10.12 -7.44
N PRO A 199 22.04 -11.36 -7.97
CA PRO A 199 20.93 -11.78 -8.81
C PRO A 199 19.72 -12.17 -7.97
N PHE A 200 18.95 -11.19 -7.52
CA PHE A 200 17.79 -11.43 -6.66
C PHE A 200 16.64 -12.14 -7.39
N HIS A 201 15.78 -12.85 -6.63
CA HIS A 201 14.55 -13.47 -7.14
C HIS A 201 14.77 -14.57 -8.19
N CYS A 202 15.88 -15.31 -8.09
CA CYS A 202 16.15 -16.50 -8.89
C CYS A 202 16.72 -17.64 -8.05
N SER A 203 16.83 -18.83 -8.65
CA SER A 203 17.24 -20.06 -7.95
C SER A 203 18.60 -19.99 -7.25
N ILE A 204 19.51 -19.10 -7.69
CA ILE A 204 20.80 -18.84 -7.03
C ILE A 204 20.61 -18.42 -5.57
N MET A 205 19.48 -17.78 -5.24
CA MET A 205 19.18 -17.28 -3.91
C MET A 205 18.58 -18.33 -2.96
N GLN A 206 18.45 -19.60 -3.37
CA GLN A 206 17.90 -20.66 -2.49
C GLN A 206 18.66 -20.82 -1.16
N PRO A 207 20.01 -20.81 -1.10
CA PRO A 207 20.73 -20.89 0.17
C PRO A 207 20.42 -19.68 1.08
N VAL A 208 20.30 -18.50 0.48
CA VAL A 208 19.92 -17.26 1.19
C VAL A 208 18.51 -17.35 1.75
N ALA A 209 17.59 -17.97 0.99
CA ALA A 209 16.22 -18.17 1.41
C ALA A 209 16.13 -19.03 2.67
N THR A 210 16.96 -20.08 2.77
CA THR A 210 17.01 -20.94 3.97
C THR A 210 17.46 -20.13 5.20
N LEU A 211 18.50 -19.31 5.06
CA LEU A 211 18.96 -18.42 6.14
C LEU A 211 17.93 -17.35 6.50
N PHE A 212 17.15 -16.89 5.52
CA PHE A 212 16.09 -15.91 5.74
C PHE A 212 14.89 -16.55 6.44
N GLU A 213 14.55 -17.79 6.12
CA GLU A 213 13.52 -18.57 6.84
C GLU A 213 13.89 -18.74 8.32
N GLU A 214 15.14 -19.10 8.61
CA GLU A 214 15.65 -19.17 9.99
C GLU A 214 15.54 -17.82 10.71
N GLU A 215 15.76 -16.71 10.02
CA GLU A 215 15.58 -15.37 10.58
C GLU A 215 14.10 -15.08 10.85
N LEU A 216 13.21 -15.35 9.89
CA LEU A 216 11.77 -15.10 10.02
C LEU A 216 11.16 -15.87 11.21
N ASN A 217 11.62 -17.09 11.46
CA ASN A 217 11.17 -17.92 12.59
C ASN A 217 11.48 -17.35 13.98
N LYS A 218 12.27 -16.28 14.08
CA LYS A 218 12.57 -15.58 15.35
C LYS A 218 11.47 -14.58 15.74
N TYR A 219 10.58 -14.24 14.82
CA TYR A 219 9.57 -13.20 14.99
C TYR A 219 8.17 -13.78 15.09
N ARG A 220 7.26 -12.97 15.61
CA ARG A 220 5.84 -13.31 15.68
C ARG A 220 5.09 -12.61 14.57
N PHE A 221 4.22 -13.36 13.90
CA PHE A 221 3.29 -12.86 12.91
C PHE A 221 1.86 -12.92 13.44
N THR A 222 1.09 -11.85 13.19
CA THR A 222 -0.28 -11.71 13.66
C THR A 222 -1.27 -11.72 12.50
N ASN A 223 -2.53 -12.03 12.80
CA ASN A 223 -3.60 -11.94 11.81
C ASN A 223 -3.90 -10.46 11.49
N PHE A 224 -4.28 -10.22 10.24
CA PHE A 224 -4.55 -8.90 9.69
C PHE A 224 -5.85 -8.93 8.88
N THR A 225 -6.54 -7.80 8.79
CA THR A 225 -7.86 -7.71 8.18
C THR A 225 -7.84 -7.14 6.76
N ILE A 226 -6.78 -6.41 6.39
CA ILE A 226 -6.61 -5.84 5.06
C ILE A 226 -5.86 -6.86 4.18
N PRO A 227 -6.45 -7.37 3.09
CA PRO A 227 -5.78 -8.35 2.24
C PRO A 227 -4.46 -7.81 1.68
N VAL A 228 -3.38 -8.60 1.83
CA VAL A 228 -2.05 -8.30 1.26
C VAL A 228 -1.74 -9.30 0.15
N LEU A 229 -1.33 -8.84 -1.03
CA LEU A 229 -0.93 -9.73 -2.12
C LEU A 229 0.50 -10.23 -1.99
N SER A 230 0.70 -11.54 -2.12
CA SER A 230 2.03 -12.12 -2.21
C SER A 230 2.59 -12.02 -3.62
N ASN A 231 3.86 -11.64 -3.76
CA ASN A 231 4.57 -11.62 -5.04
C ASN A 231 4.79 -13.03 -5.63
N VAL A 232 4.73 -14.08 -4.81
CA VAL A 232 4.95 -15.47 -5.23
C VAL A 232 3.66 -16.07 -5.81
N THR A 233 2.54 -15.88 -5.11
CA THR A 233 1.25 -16.50 -5.47
C THR A 233 0.38 -15.58 -6.33
N ALA A 234 0.66 -14.28 -6.34
CA ALA A 234 -0.16 -13.21 -6.90
C ALA A 234 -1.60 -13.20 -6.36
N LYS A 235 -1.79 -13.70 -5.13
CA LYS A 235 -3.07 -13.79 -4.42
C LYS A 235 -2.91 -13.25 -3.00
N PRO A 236 -4.02 -12.91 -2.32
CA PRO A 236 -3.97 -12.57 -0.92
C PRO A 236 -3.36 -13.71 -0.09
N TYR A 237 -2.58 -13.34 0.92
CA TYR A 237 -2.28 -14.23 2.04
C TYR A 237 -3.59 -14.74 2.67
N LEU A 238 -3.67 -16.03 3.01
CA LEU A 238 -4.86 -16.59 3.66
C LEU A 238 -4.84 -16.38 5.17
N GLY A 239 -3.64 -16.35 5.76
CA GLY A 239 -3.41 -16.16 7.19
C GLY A 239 -1.95 -15.86 7.50
N SER A 240 -1.64 -15.75 8.79
CA SER A 240 -0.28 -15.47 9.27
C SER A 240 0.68 -16.67 9.05
N GLU A 241 0.15 -17.87 8.96
CA GLU A 241 0.86 -19.11 8.67
C GLU A 241 1.52 -19.13 7.28
N ASP A 242 0.97 -18.38 6.32
CA ASP A 242 1.49 -18.30 4.95
C ASP A 242 2.66 -17.31 4.82
N ILE A 243 2.90 -16.45 5.83
CA ILE A 243 3.90 -15.37 5.75
C ILE A 243 5.31 -15.92 5.58
N ILE A 244 5.73 -16.83 6.47
CA ILE A 244 7.08 -17.37 6.44
C ILE A 244 7.34 -18.15 5.13
N PRO A 245 6.48 -19.10 4.69
CA PRO A 245 6.69 -19.81 3.44
C PRO A 245 6.76 -18.89 2.22
N ASN A 246 5.86 -17.90 2.11
CA ASN A 246 5.82 -17.02 0.94
C ASN A 246 6.99 -16.03 0.95
N LEU A 247 7.34 -15.41 2.08
CA LEU A 247 8.48 -14.49 2.14
C LEU A 247 9.82 -15.22 1.93
N THR A 248 9.93 -16.47 2.36
CA THR A 248 11.08 -17.34 2.07
C THR A 248 11.16 -17.64 0.57
N ALA A 249 10.05 -18.09 -0.03
CA ALA A 249 9.97 -18.33 -1.47
C ALA A 249 10.26 -17.08 -2.29
N GLN A 250 9.83 -15.91 -1.81
CA GLN A 250 10.03 -14.61 -2.48
C GLN A 250 11.51 -14.30 -2.74
N ILE A 251 12.44 -14.80 -1.92
CA ILE A 251 13.88 -14.56 -2.09
C ILE A 251 14.42 -15.15 -3.40
N TYR A 252 13.93 -16.32 -3.80
CA TYR A 252 14.49 -17.10 -4.93
C TYR A 252 13.49 -17.34 -6.07
N THR A 253 12.27 -16.81 -5.97
CA THR A 253 11.23 -16.91 -7.01
C THR A 253 10.88 -15.54 -7.57
N PRO A 254 10.33 -15.47 -8.80
CA PRO A 254 10.08 -14.20 -9.46
C PRO A 254 9.01 -13.37 -8.74
N VAL A 255 9.19 -12.04 -8.75
CA VAL A 255 8.15 -11.08 -8.34
C VAL A 255 7.10 -10.97 -9.44
N ARG A 256 5.90 -11.50 -9.18
CA ARG A 256 4.77 -11.51 -10.13
C ARG A 256 3.93 -10.25 -10.01
N TRP A 257 4.55 -9.08 -10.20
CA TRP A 257 3.87 -7.79 -10.02
C TRP A 257 2.70 -7.60 -11.00
N VAL A 258 2.87 -7.96 -12.28
CA VAL A 258 1.78 -7.94 -13.28
C VAL A 258 0.56 -8.73 -12.79
N ASP A 259 0.76 -9.95 -12.30
CA ASP A 259 -0.33 -10.79 -11.81
C ASP A 259 -0.98 -10.22 -10.55
N CYS A 260 -0.20 -9.63 -9.64
CA CYS A 260 -0.73 -8.92 -8.48
C CYS A 260 -1.64 -7.76 -8.91
N MET A 261 -1.24 -6.99 -9.92
CA MET A 261 -2.04 -5.87 -10.43
C MET A 261 -3.28 -6.35 -11.20
N LEU A 262 -3.20 -7.48 -11.90
CA LEU A 262 -4.37 -8.13 -12.51
C LEU A 262 -5.36 -8.63 -11.45
N TYR A 263 -4.87 -9.16 -10.33
CA TYR A 263 -5.70 -9.48 -9.17
C TYR A 263 -6.40 -8.21 -8.64
N ALA A 264 -5.66 -7.13 -8.42
CA ALA A 264 -6.22 -5.86 -7.94
C ALA A 264 -7.30 -5.31 -8.89
N LYS A 265 -7.09 -5.41 -10.21
CA LYS A 265 -8.12 -5.06 -11.20
C LYS A 265 -9.37 -5.93 -11.07
N LYS A 266 -9.21 -7.25 -10.94
CA LYS A 266 -10.33 -8.18 -10.69
C LYS A 266 -11.02 -7.90 -9.35
N TYR A 267 -10.29 -7.39 -8.38
CA TYR A 267 -10.82 -6.97 -7.09
C TYR A 267 -11.64 -5.67 -7.17
N MET A 268 -11.71 -5.03 -8.34
CA MET A 268 -12.45 -3.80 -8.64
C MET A 268 -11.91 -2.58 -7.88
N ILE A 269 -10.58 -2.48 -7.77
CA ILE A 269 -9.92 -1.26 -7.29
C ILE A 269 -10.27 -0.08 -8.21
N GLN A 270 -10.71 1.01 -7.61
CA GLN A 270 -11.15 2.24 -8.27
C GLN A 270 -10.11 3.35 -8.22
N TYR A 271 -9.19 3.33 -7.27
CA TYR A 271 -7.96 4.13 -7.32
C TYR A 271 -6.83 3.50 -6.50
N GLY A 272 -5.60 3.87 -6.83
CA GLY A 272 -4.39 3.36 -6.19
C GLY A 272 -3.50 4.48 -5.64
N VAL A 273 -2.81 4.19 -4.54
CA VAL A 273 -1.80 5.10 -3.97
C VAL A 273 -0.48 4.34 -3.81
N GLU A 274 0.57 4.79 -4.47
CA GLU A 274 1.95 4.39 -4.16
C GLU A 274 2.40 5.13 -2.90
N VAL A 275 2.64 4.38 -1.82
CA VAL A 275 2.97 4.88 -0.48
C VAL A 275 4.40 4.50 -0.16
N GLY A 276 5.33 5.41 -0.46
CA GLY A 276 6.76 5.22 -0.26
C GLY A 276 7.57 6.15 -1.15
N PRO A 277 8.91 6.14 -1.04
CA PRO A 277 9.76 7.06 -1.78
C PRO A 277 9.67 6.81 -3.29
N GLY A 278 9.58 7.88 -4.07
CA GLY A 278 9.53 7.87 -5.53
C GLY A 278 8.11 7.66 -6.10
N HIS A 279 8.06 7.21 -7.36
CA HIS A 279 6.82 7.00 -8.12
C HIS A 279 6.99 5.88 -9.16
N VAL A 280 7.79 4.87 -8.82
CA VAL A 280 8.17 3.80 -9.74
C VAL A 280 6.98 2.88 -9.99
N LEU A 281 6.26 2.49 -8.93
CA LEU A 281 5.12 1.59 -9.07
C LEU A 281 3.99 2.21 -9.88
N LYS A 282 3.71 3.52 -9.70
CA LYS A 282 2.75 4.26 -10.52
C LYS A 282 3.06 4.08 -12.01
N LYS A 283 4.33 4.22 -12.42
CA LYS A 283 4.76 4.01 -13.81
C LYS A 283 4.56 2.55 -14.26
N LEU A 284 4.88 1.57 -13.41
CA LEU A 284 4.68 0.15 -13.72
C LEU A 284 3.21 -0.23 -13.88
N MET A 285 2.35 0.37 -13.07
CA MET A 285 0.92 0.11 -13.00
C MET A 285 0.11 0.80 -14.09
N ASN A 286 0.58 1.93 -14.64
CA ASN A 286 -0.16 2.76 -15.60
C ASN A 286 -0.68 1.95 -16.81
N ASN A 287 0.15 1.05 -17.34
CA ASN A 287 -0.19 0.20 -18.49
C ASN A 287 -1.13 -0.98 -18.16
N ILE A 288 -1.47 -1.19 -16.88
CA ILE A 288 -2.35 -2.27 -16.39
C ILE A 288 -3.72 -1.70 -16.01
N PHE A 289 -3.70 -0.56 -15.31
CA PHE A 289 -4.87 0.10 -14.74
C PHE A 289 -5.61 1.04 -15.71
N GLY A 290 -4.97 1.45 -16.81
CA GLY A 290 -5.59 2.32 -17.81
C GLY A 290 -6.02 3.65 -17.18
N ASP A 291 -7.32 3.96 -17.26
CA ASP A 291 -7.89 5.22 -16.74
C ASP A 291 -8.15 5.22 -15.22
N THR A 292 -7.86 4.12 -14.51
CA THR A 292 -8.02 4.07 -13.05
C THR A 292 -7.01 5.02 -12.40
N PRO A 293 -7.43 6.00 -11.57
CA PRO A 293 -6.54 6.95 -10.95
C PRO A 293 -5.44 6.28 -10.10
N LEU A 294 -4.20 6.71 -10.30
CA LEU A 294 -3.03 6.28 -9.54
C LEU A 294 -2.26 7.51 -9.06
N PHE A 295 -1.96 7.56 -7.77
CA PHE A 295 -1.25 8.68 -7.13
C PHE A 295 0.03 8.18 -6.46
N ALA A 296 1.12 8.94 -6.52
CA ALA A 296 2.33 8.70 -5.75
C ALA A 296 2.42 9.69 -4.58
N TYR A 297 2.45 9.19 -3.34
CA TYR A 297 2.42 10.02 -2.12
C TYR A 297 3.79 10.62 -1.73
N ASP A 298 4.70 10.71 -2.71
CA ASP A 298 6.00 11.35 -2.61
C ASP A 298 6.24 12.33 -3.78
N HIS A 299 5.18 12.62 -4.55
CA HIS A 299 5.19 13.56 -5.66
C HIS A 299 4.14 14.65 -5.41
N ILE A 300 4.57 15.90 -5.28
CA ILE A 300 3.70 17.01 -4.84
C ILE A 300 2.41 17.14 -5.65
N ASP A 301 2.51 17.09 -6.99
CA ASP A 301 1.33 17.17 -7.87
C ASP A 301 0.34 16.02 -7.66
N ASP A 302 0.81 14.85 -7.24
CA ASP A 302 -0.05 13.69 -6.99
C ASP A 302 -0.67 13.75 -5.59
N ILE A 303 0.00 14.36 -4.62
CA ILE A 303 -0.55 14.59 -3.28
C ILE A 303 -1.77 15.51 -3.40
N GLU A 304 -1.65 16.65 -4.10
CA GLU A 304 -2.77 17.58 -4.30
C GLU A 304 -3.94 16.93 -5.05
N LYS A 305 -3.63 16.14 -6.09
CA LYS A 305 -4.67 15.41 -6.85
C LYS A 305 -5.32 14.31 -6.01
N LEU A 306 -4.57 13.63 -5.16
CA LEU A 306 -5.09 12.63 -4.24
C LEU A 306 -6.03 13.29 -3.22
N GLU A 307 -5.62 14.39 -2.61
CA GLU A 307 -6.43 15.15 -1.65
C GLU A 307 -7.74 15.60 -2.29
N LYS A 308 -7.66 16.18 -3.49
CA LYS A 308 -8.85 16.54 -4.26
C LYS A 308 -9.71 15.32 -4.60
N HIS A 309 -9.11 14.22 -5.04
CA HIS A 309 -9.85 13.00 -5.36
C HIS A 309 -10.58 12.43 -4.13
N ILE A 310 -9.96 12.45 -2.95
CA ILE A 310 -10.58 12.02 -1.69
C ILE A 310 -11.77 12.92 -1.34
N GLN A 311 -11.62 14.25 -1.51
CA GLN A 311 -12.69 15.22 -1.29
C GLN A 311 -13.86 15.02 -2.27
N ASP A 312 -13.57 14.93 -3.57
CA ASP A 312 -14.55 14.83 -4.65
C ASP A 312 -15.36 13.51 -4.59
N THR A 313 -14.84 12.48 -3.94
CA THR A 313 -15.43 11.14 -3.93
C THR A 313 -16.02 10.72 -2.59
N ALA A 314 -15.84 11.53 -1.55
CA ALA A 314 -16.56 11.38 -0.29
C ALA A 314 -18.06 11.63 -0.52
N ILE A 315 -18.92 10.80 0.08
CA ILE A 315 -20.36 11.08 0.04
C ILE A 315 -20.61 12.27 0.98
N PRO A 316 -21.23 13.38 0.52
CA PRO A 316 -21.47 14.53 1.39
C PRO A 316 -22.21 14.11 2.67
N PHE A 317 -21.71 14.55 3.82
CA PHE A 317 -22.16 14.10 5.15
C PHE A 317 -23.69 14.14 5.32
N LEU A 318 -24.33 15.23 4.91
CA LEU A 318 -25.79 15.39 5.03
C LEU A 318 -26.56 14.49 4.07
N SER A 319 -26.10 14.38 2.82
CA SER A 319 -26.68 13.46 1.84
C SER A 319 -26.61 12.01 2.35
N ARG A 320 -25.48 11.63 2.93
CA ARG A 320 -25.32 10.29 3.52
C ARG A 320 -26.21 10.08 4.73
N SER A 321 -26.34 11.09 5.60
CA SER A 321 -27.21 11.08 6.78
C SER A 321 -28.67 10.82 6.40
N LEU A 322 -29.18 11.51 5.37
CA LEU A 322 -30.54 11.32 4.85
C LEU A 322 -30.72 9.92 4.25
N GLY A 323 -29.74 9.43 3.49
CA GLY A 323 -29.75 8.08 2.93
C GLY A 323 -29.77 6.98 4.00
N ILE A 324 -28.97 7.13 5.07
CA ILE A 324 -28.95 6.22 6.21
C ILE A 324 -30.30 6.21 6.93
N PHE A 325 -30.86 7.39 7.19
CA PHE A 325 -32.18 7.50 7.80
C PHE A 325 -33.24 6.80 6.93
N ALA A 326 -33.25 7.03 5.62
CA ALA A 326 -34.21 6.44 4.69
C ALA A 326 -34.10 4.90 4.64
N ALA A 327 -32.87 4.37 4.70
CA ALA A 327 -32.60 2.94 4.73
C ALA A 327 -32.88 2.26 6.09
N THR A 328 -33.06 3.04 7.16
CA THR A 328 -33.33 2.51 8.50
C THR A 328 -34.84 2.25 8.67
N ARG A 329 -35.17 1.02 9.08
CA ARG A 329 -36.56 0.56 9.24
C ARG A 329 -37.31 1.40 10.28
N ASN A 330 -38.55 1.75 9.97
CA ASN A 330 -39.47 2.34 10.95
C ASN A 330 -40.16 1.23 11.76
N ASN A 331 -40.06 1.28 13.08
CA ASN A 331 -40.77 0.40 14.00
C ASN A 331 -41.85 1.15 14.81
N ASN A 332 -42.01 2.46 14.61
CA ASN A 332 -43.02 3.28 15.29
C ASN A 332 -44.19 3.62 14.36
N TRP A 333 -45.42 3.33 14.79
CA TRP A 333 -46.64 3.55 14.00
C TRP A 333 -47.53 4.67 14.55
N ASP A 334 -47.08 5.39 15.58
CA ASP A 334 -47.74 6.61 16.07
C ASP A 334 -47.51 7.77 15.09
N SER A 335 -48.58 8.22 14.44
CA SER A 335 -48.51 9.24 13.39
C SER A 335 -48.13 10.62 13.91
N GLU A 336 -48.52 10.99 15.13
CA GLU A 336 -48.21 12.31 15.69
C GLU A 336 -46.75 12.38 16.15
N GLN A 337 -46.27 11.32 16.80
CA GLN A 337 -44.86 11.19 17.14
C GLN A 337 -43.98 11.15 15.89
N TYR A 338 -44.41 10.44 14.85
CA TYR A 338 -43.68 10.36 13.60
C TYR A 338 -43.60 11.73 12.91
N GLN A 339 -44.69 12.51 12.89
CA GLN A 339 -44.68 13.85 12.31
C GLN A 339 -43.63 14.76 12.97
N ARG A 340 -43.61 14.82 14.31
CA ARG A 340 -42.69 15.71 15.04
C ARG A 340 -41.26 15.17 15.12
N GLY A 341 -41.11 13.87 15.34
CA GLY A 341 -39.81 13.23 15.60
C GLY A 341 -39.08 12.75 14.35
N VAL A 342 -39.76 12.71 13.20
CA VAL A 342 -39.17 12.29 11.91
C VAL A 342 -39.31 13.34 10.83
N ILE A 343 -40.53 13.75 10.49
CA ILE A 343 -40.76 14.62 9.32
C ILE A 343 -40.13 16.00 9.50
N GLU A 344 -40.30 16.64 10.66
CA GLU A 344 -39.70 17.95 10.93
C GLU A 344 -38.15 17.94 10.91
N PRO A 345 -37.46 17.03 11.64
CA PRO A 345 -36.00 16.92 11.54
C PRO A 345 -35.49 16.58 10.14
N TYR A 346 -36.19 15.67 9.43
CA TYR A 346 -35.83 15.30 8.07
C TYR A 346 -35.87 16.52 7.12
N ASN A 347 -36.95 17.31 7.19
CA ASN A 347 -37.09 18.51 6.35
C ASN A 347 -36.03 19.56 6.68
N LYS A 348 -35.68 19.75 7.95
CA LYS A 348 -34.58 20.65 8.35
C LYS A 348 -33.25 20.19 7.79
N LEU A 349 -32.95 18.90 7.92
CA LEU A 349 -31.72 18.31 7.40
C LEU A 349 -31.63 18.39 5.87
N SER A 350 -32.75 18.15 5.18
CA SER A 350 -32.86 18.29 3.72
C SER A 350 -32.69 19.74 3.26
N ALA A 351 -33.27 20.71 3.98
CA ALA A 351 -33.11 22.13 3.67
C ALA A 351 -31.64 22.58 3.83
N LEU A 352 -30.99 22.16 4.92
CA LEU A 352 -29.57 22.43 5.17
C LEU A 352 -28.68 21.81 4.08
N GLN A 353 -28.97 20.58 3.66
CA GLN A 353 -28.27 19.95 2.52
C GLN A 353 -28.40 20.82 1.26
N SER A 354 -29.61 21.23 0.90
CA SER A 354 -29.85 22.03 -0.32
C SER A 354 -29.15 23.39 -0.28
N GLU A 355 -29.04 24.02 0.90
CA GLU A 355 -28.30 25.27 1.08
C GLU A 355 -26.80 25.09 0.84
N ILE A 356 -26.20 24.08 1.47
CA ILE A 356 -24.78 23.72 1.32
C ILE A 356 -24.46 23.39 -0.14
N GLU A 357 -25.31 22.61 -0.82
CA GLU A 357 -25.16 22.26 -2.23
C GLU A 357 -25.25 23.49 -3.14
N LYS A 358 -26.16 24.42 -2.85
CA LYS A 358 -26.29 25.67 -3.62
C LYS A 358 -25.08 26.58 -3.47
N GLU A 359 -24.43 26.55 -2.30
CA GLU A 359 -23.21 27.31 -2.01
C GLU A 359 -21.95 26.63 -2.56
N GLY A 360 -22.03 25.38 -2.98
CA GLY A 360 -20.89 24.63 -3.52
C GLY A 360 -19.79 24.37 -2.50
N ARG A 361 -20.14 24.30 -1.20
CA ARG A 361 -19.19 24.06 -0.10
C ARG A 361 -19.45 22.73 0.58
N THR A 362 -18.54 22.34 1.47
CA THR A 362 -18.75 21.22 2.40
C THR A 362 -19.44 21.69 3.68
N ALA A 363 -20.05 20.74 4.39
CA ALA A 363 -20.65 21.01 5.69
C ALA A 363 -19.58 21.38 6.72
N THR A 364 -19.90 22.31 7.62
CA THR A 364 -19.06 22.62 8.78
C THR A 364 -19.25 21.56 9.87
N GLU A 365 -18.32 21.51 10.84
CA GLU A 365 -18.43 20.59 11.99
C GLU A 365 -19.72 20.82 12.79
N ASP A 366 -20.12 22.07 13.01
CA ASP A 366 -21.37 22.43 13.68
C ASP A 366 -22.61 21.92 12.92
N GLU A 367 -22.62 22.03 11.60
CA GLU A 367 -23.69 21.52 10.74
C GLU A 367 -23.76 19.99 10.76
N MET A 368 -22.59 19.33 10.78
CA MET A 368 -22.52 17.87 10.93
C MET A 368 -23.03 17.42 12.31
N GLN A 369 -22.69 18.13 13.39
CA GLN A 369 -23.17 17.83 14.73
C GLN A 369 -24.69 18.03 14.85
N GLN A 370 -25.22 19.07 14.21
CA GLN A 370 -26.67 19.28 14.07
C GLN A 370 -27.33 18.13 13.31
N ALA A 371 -26.73 17.68 12.21
CA ALA A 371 -27.21 16.55 11.43
C ALA A 371 -27.21 15.24 12.25
N ILE A 372 -26.17 14.96 13.04
CA ILE A 372 -26.11 13.81 13.95
C ILE A 372 -27.23 13.89 14.99
N THR A 373 -27.44 15.06 15.58
CA THR A 373 -28.49 15.28 16.58
C THR A 373 -29.87 14.97 15.98
N MET A 374 -30.16 15.50 14.79
CA MET A 374 -31.41 15.22 14.08
C MET A 374 -31.53 13.73 13.72
N LEU A 375 -30.44 13.10 13.25
CA LEU A 375 -30.42 11.69 12.90
C LEU A 375 -30.72 10.78 14.10
N LEU A 376 -30.12 11.06 15.26
CA LEU A 376 -30.39 10.34 16.50
C LEU A 376 -31.84 10.55 16.98
N MET A 377 -32.38 11.77 16.89
CA MET A 377 -33.80 12.02 17.18
C MET A 377 -34.72 11.19 16.28
N MET A 378 -34.41 11.11 14.99
CA MET A 378 -35.17 10.31 14.03
C MET A 378 -35.07 8.81 14.31
N PHE A 379 -33.89 8.30 14.65
CA PHE A 379 -33.70 6.89 15.04
C PHE A 379 -34.48 6.54 16.31
N LYS A 380 -34.41 7.40 17.32
CA LYS A 380 -35.19 7.23 18.55
C LYS A 380 -36.69 7.18 18.25
N THR A 381 -37.17 8.07 17.38
CA THR A 381 -38.58 8.10 16.97
C THR A 381 -38.98 6.86 16.17
N LYS A 382 -38.10 6.34 15.31
CA LYS A 382 -38.29 5.07 14.58
C LYS A 382 -38.18 3.82 15.47
N GLN A 383 -37.86 3.98 16.76
CA GLN A 383 -37.56 2.88 17.68
C GLN A 383 -36.45 1.95 17.14
N THR A 384 -35.40 2.54 16.56
CA THR A 384 -34.20 1.82 16.11
C THR A 384 -33.39 1.35 17.31
N SER A 385 -32.89 0.10 17.31
CA SER A 385 -32.10 -0.42 18.43
C SER A 385 -30.79 0.35 18.59
N ARG A 386 -30.27 0.42 19.82
CA ARG A 386 -28.99 1.10 20.12
C ARG A 386 -27.83 0.55 19.28
N GLU A 387 -27.78 -0.76 19.10
CA GLU A 387 -26.76 -1.44 18.28
C GLU A 387 -26.82 -1.00 16.83
N GLU A 388 -28.02 -0.91 16.25
CA GLU A 388 -28.19 -0.45 14.88
C GLU A 388 -27.86 1.05 14.76
N GLN A 389 -28.25 1.89 15.72
CA GLN A 389 -27.89 3.32 15.73
C GLN A 389 -26.38 3.54 15.70
N ILE A 390 -25.63 2.82 16.54
CA ILE A 390 -24.16 2.88 16.57
C ILE A 390 -23.57 2.40 15.24
N ALA A 391 -24.10 1.29 14.68
CA ALA A 391 -23.64 0.78 13.39
C ALA A 391 -23.87 1.78 12.25
N ARG A 392 -25.03 2.44 12.23
CA ARG A 392 -25.38 3.48 11.25
C ARG A 392 -24.53 4.74 11.38
N LEU A 393 -24.21 5.19 12.60
CA LEU A 393 -23.32 6.33 12.79
C LEU A 393 -21.89 6.02 12.36
N LYS A 394 -21.38 4.82 12.66
CA LYS A 394 -20.09 4.37 12.15
C LYS A 394 -20.07 4.26 10.62
N GLU A 395 -21.17 3.78 10.03
CA GLU A 395 -21.36 3.77 8.57
C GLU A 395 -21.38 5.19 7.99
N LEU A 396 -22.07 6.13 8.65
CA LEU A 396 -22.10 7.55 8.26
C LEU A 396 -20.69 8.12 8.23
N PHE A 397 -20.01 8.10 9.38
CA PHE A 397 -18.69 8.72 9.52
C PHE A 397 -17.71 8.17 8.50
N ARG A 398 -17.73 6.85 8.29
CA ARG A 398 -16.89 6.16 7.30
C ARG A 398 -17.23 6.50 5.86
N ASP A 399 -18.50 6.59 5.51
CA ASP A 399 -18.90 6.84 4.13
C ASP A 399 -18.73 8.31 3.72
N SER A 400 -18.70 9.22 4.71
CA SER A 400 -18.42 10.65 4.53
C SER A 400 -16.99 11.08 4.83
N ASN A 401 -16.08 10.15 5.20
CA ASN A 401 -14.71 10.42 5.64
C ASN A 401 -14.62 11.45 6.80
N THR A 402 -15.45 11.28 7.84
CA THR A 402 -15.52 12.19 9.00
C THR A 402 -15.24 11.50 10.34
N GLU A 403 -14.62 10.31 10.33
CA GLU A 403 -14.31 9.58 11.57
C GLU A 403 -13.41 10.35 12.55
N THR A 404 -12.52 11.23 12.09
CA THR A 404 -11.65 12.05 12.96
C THR A 404 -12.39 13.18 13.65
N ILE A 405 -13.27 13.87 12.90
CA ILE A 405 -14.15 14.92 13.46
C ILE A 405 -14.95 14.33 14.63
N PHE A 406 -15.35 13.07 14.51
CA PHE A 406 -16.17 12.36 15.49
C PHE A 406 -15.40 11.23 16.22
N GLU A 407 -14.08 11.31 16.34
CA GLU A 407 -13.27 10.24 16.96
C GLU A 407 -13.64 10.03 18.43
N HIS A 408 -13.88 11.14 19.14
CA HIS A 408 -14.30 11.16 20.53
C HIS A 408 -15.82 11.24 20.70
N PHE A 409 -16.58 10.86 19.67
CA PHE A 409 -18.04 10.84 19.76
C PHE A 409 -18.49 9.90 20.88
N ASP A 410 -19.28 10.42 21.82
CA ASP A 410 -19.72 9.65 22.98
C ASP A 410 -20.88 8.70 22.62
N TYR A 411 -20.53 7.50 22.17
CA TYR A 411 -21.51 6.43 21.89
C TYR A 411 -22.25 5.93 23.15
N LYS A 412 -21.85 6.34 24.36
CA LYS A 412 -22.61 6.04 25.59
C LYS A 412 -23.82 6.97 25.75
N ALA A 413 -23.83 8.12 25.08
CA ALA A 413 -24.94 9.06 25.09
C ALA A 413 -26.11 8.66 24.16
N ILE A 414 -25.91 7.63 23.32
CA ILE A 414 -26.95 6.94 22.53
C ILE A 414 -27.62 5.88 23.39
#